data_AF-A0AAV6A912-F1
#
_entry.id   AF-A0AAV6A912-F1
#
_cell.length_a   1.000
_cell.length_b   1.000
_cell.length_c   1.000
_cell.angle_alpha   90.00
_cell.angle_beta   90.00
_cell.angle_gamma   90.00
#
_symmetry.space_group_name_H-M   'P 1'
#
loop_
_entity.id
_entity.type
_entity.pdbx_description
1 polymer ?
#
loop_
_entity_poly.entity_id
_entity_poly.type
_entity_poly.pdbx_seq_one_letter_code
_entity_poly.pdbx_strand_id
1 'polypeptide(L)' 'ARVYVSVLGPEDQWAKSFKALESSRGFVWNWLRKHLDLRVTPQIAFRPDRSMEHAAHIQSLLAGLRSAEPEADE' A
#
# COMPACT_ATOMS: atom_id res chain seq x y z
N ALA A 1 -5.39 12.30 -7.75
CA ALA A 1 -4.24 11.83 -6.96
C ALA A 1 -4.47 10.36 -6.59
N ARG A 2 -3.42 9.53 -6.64
CA ARG A 2 -3.49 8.12 -6.23
C ARG A 2 -2.93 8.02 -4.81
N VAL A 3 -3.68 7.40 -3.91
CA VAL A 3 -3.27 7.16 -2.52
C VAL A 3 -3.23 5.66 -2.29
N TYR A 4 -2.04 5.14 -1.98
CA TYR A 4 -1.83 3.74 -1.68
C TYR A 4 -2.08 3.49 -0.20
N VAL A 5 -2.85 2.45 0.12
CA VAL A 5 -3.29 2.16 1.48
C VAL A 5 -2.99 0.71 1.79
N SER A 6 -2.22 0.50 2.84
CA SER A 6 -2.01 -0.81 3.46
C SER A 6 -2.91 -0.88 4.69
N VAL A 7 -3.76 -1.90 4.77
CA VAL A 7 -4.59 -2.18 5.94
C VAL A 7 -4.09 -3.47 6.55
N LEU A 8 -3.67 -3.41 7.81
CA LEU A 8 -3.20 -4.56 8.55
C LEU A 8 -4.41 -5.39 9.02
N GLY A 9 -4.53 -6.64 8.58
CA GLY A 9 -5.59 -7.54 9.04
C GLY A 9 -5.95 -8.65 8.04
N PRO A 10 -6.84 -9.57 8.43
CA PRO A 10 -7.34 -10.61 7.55
C PRO A 10 -8.17 -10.03 6.38
N GLU A 11 -8.27 -10.79 5.29
CA GLU A 11 -8.82 -10.33 4.00
C GLU A 11 -10.27 -9.81 4.10
N ASP A 12 -11.08 -10.39 4.99
CA ASP A 12 -12.48 -9.97 5.19
C ASP A 12 -12.57 -8.57 5.84
N GLN A 13 -11.74 -8.31 6.85
CA GLN A 13 -11.63 -7.02 7.52
C GLN A 13 -10.98 -6.00 6.60
N TRP A 14 -10.01 -6.44 5.79
CA TRP A 14 -9.38 -5.62 4.77
C TRP A 14 -10.41 -5.10 3.77
N ALA A 15 -11.24 -5.98 3.19
CA ALA A 15 -12.25 -5.61 2.20
C ALA A 15 -13.31 -4.66 2.78
N LYS A 16 -13.78 -4.92 4.00
CA LYS A 16 -14.73 -4.05 4.72
C LYS A 16 -14.13 -2.66 4.98
N SER A 17 -12.89 -2.61 5.46
CA SER A 17 -12.18 -1.37 5.76
C SER A 17 -11.92 -0.56 4.49
N PHE A 18 -11.51 -1.21 3.40
CA PHE A 18 -11.28 -0.55 2.12
C PHE A 18 -12.58 0.03 1.54
N LYS A 19 -13.70 -0.70 1.66
CA LYS A 19 -15.03 -0.21 1.24
C LYS A 19 -15.48 1.02 2.05
N ALA A 20 -15.25 1.00 3.36
CA ALA A 20 -15.55 2.14 4.24
C ALA A 20 -14.65 3.35 3.91
N LEU A 21 -13.38 3.10 3.57
CA LEU A 21 -12.45 4.14 3.17
C LEU A 21 -12.89 4.77 1.83
N GLU A 22 -13.29 3.97 0.86
CA GLU A 22 -13.75 4.45 -0.44
C GLU A 22 -15.04 5.29 -0.33
N SER A 23 -15.97 4.93 0.56
CA SER A 23 -17.16 5.76 0.81
C SER A 23 -16.82 7.09 1.51
N SER A 24 -15.77 7.11 2.32
CA SER A 24 -15.28 8.31 3.01
C SER A 24 -14.49 9.28 2.11
N ARG A 25 -14.23 8.92 0.84
CA ARG A 25 -13.42 9.69 -0.12
C ARG A 25 -13.82 11.17 -0.23
N GLY A 26 -15.12 11.46 -0.25
CA GLY A 26 -15.63 12.84 -0.33
C GLY A 26 -15.31 13.66 0.91
N PHE A 27 -15.39 13.04 2.10
CA PHE A 27 -15.02 13.68 3.36
C PHE A 27 -13.53 14.04 3.38
N VAL A 28 -12.66 13.09 3.02
CA VAL A 28 -11.20 13.32 2.96
C VAL A 28 -10.86 14.41 1.96
N TRP A 29 -11.48 14.38 0.77
CA TRP A 29 -11.26 15.43 -0.24
C TRP A 29 -11.68 16.82 0.25
N ASN A 30 -12.84 16.95 0.90
CA ASN A 30 -13.30 18.22 1.46
C ASN A 30 -12.39 18.69 2.61
N TRP A 31 -11.89 17.76 3.43
CA TRP A 31 -10.94 18.08 4.49
C TRP A 31 -9.61 18.61 3.89
N LEU A 32 -9.05 17.93 2.90
CA LEU A 32 -7.83 18.38 2.20
C LEU A 32 -8.01 19.75 1.53
N ARG A 33 -9.16 19.99 0.91
CA ARG A 33 -9.48 21.29 0.30
C ARG A 33 -9.42 22.45 1.30
N LYS A 34 -9.75 22.21 2.56
CA LYS A 34 -9.76 23.24 3.61
C LYS A 34 -8.39 23.43 4.28
N HIS A 35 -7.53 22.41 4.25
CA HIS A 35 -6.27 22.41 5.00
C HIS A 35 -5.02 22.52 4.12
N LEU A 36 -5.13 22.26 2.83
CA LEU A 36 -4.03 22.41 1.88
C LEU A 36 -4.23 23.66 1.03
N ASP A 37 -3.21 24.50 0.97
CA ASP A 37 -3.18 25.65 0.07
C ASP A 37 -2.79 25.21 -1.35
N LEU A 38 -3.77 24.63 -2.06
CA LEU A 38 -3.61 24.17 -3.43
C LEU A 38 -4.57 24.93 -4.34
N ARG A 39 -4.06 25.38 -5.50
CA ARG A 39 -4.89 26.01 -6.54
C ARG A 39 -6.08 25.13 -6.95
N VAL A 40 -5.85 23.82 -7.04
CA VAL A 40 -6.88 22.81 -7.31
C VAL A 40 -6.59 21.57 -6.46
N THR A 41 -7.52 21.20 -5.59
CA THR A 41 -7.45 19.93 -4.85
C THR A 41 -7.90 18.78 -5.76
N PRO A 42 -7.01 17.86 -6.15
CA PRO A 42 -7.38 16.77 -7.05
C PRO A 42 -8.32 15.78 -6.36
N GLN A 43 -9.20 15.11 -7.12
CA GLN A 43 -9.93 13.97 -6.59
C GLN A 43 -8.96 12.85 -6.17
N ILE A 44 -9.25 12.22 -5.05
CA ILE A 44 -8.47 11.11 -4.50
C ILE A 44 -8.99 9.81 -5.12
N ALA A 45 -8.10 8.85 -5.37
CA ALA A 45 -8.46 7.46 -5.65
C ALA A 45 -7.61 6.56 -4.76
N PHE A 46 -8.26 5.75 -3.93
CA PHE A 46 -7.57 4.80 -3.06
C PHE A 46 -7.17 3.55 -3.86
N ARG A 47 -5.98 3.03 -3.57
CA ARG A 47 -5.46 1.81 -4.19
C ARG A 47 -4.87 0.91 -3.11
N PRO A 48 -5.07 -0.42 -3.22
CA PRO A 48 -4.41 -1.37 -2.33
C PRO A 48 -2.90 -1.25 -2.49
N ASP A 49 -2.17 -1.19 -1.39
CA ASP A 49 -0.72 -1.33 -1.40
C ASP A 49 -0.33 -2.81 -1.30
N ARG A 50 0.21 -3.37 -2.39
CA ARG A 50 0.74 -4.75 -2.43
C ARG A 50 2.28 -4.78 -2.41
N SER A 51 2.92 -3.66 -2.13
CA SER A 51 4.38 -3.58 -2.08
C SER A 51 4.99 -4.49 -1.01
N MET A 52 4.30 -4.70 0.11
CA MET A 52 4.76 -5.60 1.17
C MET A 52 4.82 -7.07 0.76
N GLU A 53 3.78 -7.59 0.08
CA GLU A 53 3.80 -8.97 -0.45
C GLU A 53 4.94 -9.15 -1.46
N HIS A 54 5.12 -8.16 -2.32
CA HIS A 54 6.20 -8.17 -3.30
C HIS A 54 7.59 -8.16 -2.64
N ALA A 55 7.78 -7.35 -1.60
CA ALA A 55 9.03 -7.30 -0.83
C ALA A 55 9.31 -8.64 -0.11
N ALA A 56 8.29 -9.26 0.49
CA ALA A 56 8.41 -10.58 1.11
C ALA A 56 8.81 -11.65 0.10
N HIS A 57 8.24 -11.60 -1.11
CA HIS A 57 8.62 -12.50 -2.20
C HIS A 57 10.09 -12.31 -2.62
N ILE A 58 10.53 -11.06 -2.81
CA ILE A 58 11.94 -10.77 -3.12
C ILE A 58 12.87 -11.30 -2.01
N GLN A 59 12.51 -11.09 -0.73
CA GLN A 59 13.30 -11.60 0.38
C GLN A 59 13.39 -13.14 0.38
N SER A 60 12.29 -13.84 0.08
CA SER A 60 12.31 -15.30 -0.04
C SER A 60 13.22 -15.80 -1.17
N LEU A 61 13.23 -15.11 -2.31
CA LEU A 61 14.09 -15.44 -3.44
C LEU A 61 15.57 -15.19 -3.12
N LEU A 62 15.89 -14.06 -2.49
CA LEU A 62 17.25 -13.73 -2.05
C LEU A 62 17.76 -14.71 -0.98
N ALA A 63 16.92 -15.12 -0.04
CA ALA A 63 17.26 -16.13 0.94
C ALA A 63 17.50 -17.51 0.29
N GLY A 64 16.68 -17.88 -0.68
CA GLY A 64 16.86 -19.11 -1.47
C GLY A 64 18.18 -19.12 -2.25
N LEU A 65 18.56 -17.97 -2.83
CA LEU A 65 19.84 -17.83 -3.54
C LEU A 65 21.04 -17.91 -2.59
N ARG A 66 21.02 -17.21 -1.43
CA ARG A 66 22.08 -17.32 -0.42
C ARG A 66 22.24 -18.72 0.15
N SER A 67 21.17 -19.50 0.19
CA SER A 67 21.22 -20.89 0.66
C SER A 67 21.73 -21.85 -0.42
N ALA A 68 21.76 -21.40 -1.68
CA ALA A 68 22.19 -22.17 -2.84
C ALA A 68 23.59 -21.79 -3.34
N GLU A 69 24.24 -20.79 -2.74
CA GLU A 69 25.69 -20.60 -2.84
C GLU A 69 26.34 -21.67 -1.94
N PRO A 70 26.95 -22.75 -2.49
CA PRO A 70 28.03 -23.38 -1.76
C PRO A 70 29.10 -22.31 -1.58
N GLU A 71 29.77 -22.33 -0.44
CA GLU A 71 30.95 -21.51 -0.21
C GLU A 71 31.85 -21.58 -1.45
N ALA A 72 31.88 -20.48 -2.21
CA ALA A 72 32.87 -20.31 -3.25
C ALA A 72 34.19 -20.16 -2.50
N ASP A 73 35.05 -21.14 -2.74
CA ASP A 73 36.37 -21.34 -2.17
C ASP A 73 37.20 -20.05 -1.96
N GLU A 74 38.02 -20.12 -0.90
CA GLU A 74 39.17 -19.29 -0.47
C GLU A 74 38.97 -18.21 0.62
#